data_AF-A0A3L7NXD6-F1
#
_entry.id   AF-A0A3L7NXD6-F1
#
_cell.length_a   1.000
_cell.length_b   1.000
_cell.length_c   1.000
_cell.angle_alpha   90.00
_cell.angle_beta   90.00
_cell.angle_gamma   90.00
#
_symmetry.space_group_name_H-M   'P 1'
#
loop_
_entity.id
_entity.type
_entity.pdbx_description
1 polymer ?
#
loop_
_entity_poly.entity_id
_entity_poly.type
_entity_poly.pdbx_seq_one_letter_code
_entity_poly.pdbx_strand_id
1 'polypeptide(L)' 'MFGINPFEAVLILLLYGVWIVIGGYVAQQKRRSVKEGALLGCLGPVGVLIEALLPTKDQQ' A
#
# COMPACT_ATOMS: atom_id res chain seq x y z
N MET A 1 3.74 -14.57 26.77
CA MET A 1 3.23 -14.63 25.38
C MET A 1 1.96 -13.78 25.34
N PHE A 2 2.01 -12.57 24.77
CA PHE A 2 0.78 -11.81 24.53
C PHE A 2 0.03 -12.52 23.40
N GLY A 3 -1.04 -13.24 23.74
CA GLY A 3 -1.95 -13.79 22.75
C GLY A 3 -2.65 -12.63 22.06
N ILE A 4 -2.37 -12.44 20.77
CA ILE A 4 -3.12 -11.46 19.97
C ILE A 4 -4.55 -11.96 19.90
N ASN A 5 -5.48 -11.19 20.47
CA ASN A 5 -6.90 -11.52 20.36
C ASN A 5 -7.31 -11.55 18.88
N PRO A 6 -8.23 -12.42 18.47
CA PRO A 6 -8.66 -12.49 17.07
C PRO A 6 -9.15 -11.14 16.54
N PHE A 7 -9.77 -10.31 17.39
CA PHE A 7 -10.17 -8.94 17.04
C PHE A 7 -8.98 -8.01 16.77
N GLU A 8 -7.92 -8.09 17.59
CA GLU A 8 -6.69 -7.31 17.40
C GLU A 8 -5.99 -7.72 16.10
N ALA A 9 -5.95 -9.01 15.79
CA ALA A 9 -5.39 -9.52 14.54
C ALA A 9 -6.16 -8.99 13.31
N VAL A 10 -7.50 -8.96 13.38
CA VAL A 10 -8.35 -8.39 12.32
C VAL A 10 -8.10 -6.88 12.18
N LEU A 11 -7.99 -6.16 13.29
CA LEU A 11 -7.72 -4.71 13.27
C LEU A 11 -6.36 -4.41 12.63
N ILE A 12 -5.32 -5.17 12.98
CA ILE A 12 -3.98 -5.04 12.39
C ILE A 12 -4.03 -5.36 10.90
N LEU A 13 -4.74 -6.42 10.50
CA LEU A 13 -4.89 -6.79 9.09
C LEU A 13 -5.61 -5.69 8.29
N LEU A 14 -6.66 -5.10 8.85
CA LEU A 14 -7.39 -3.99 8.23
C LEU A 14 -6.51 -2.75 8.08
N LEU A 15 -5.79 -2.37 9.14
CA LEU A 15 -4.84 -1.24 9.09
C LEU A 15 -3.75 -1.46 8.05
N TYR A 16 -3.25 -2.70 7.92
CA TYR A 16 -2.28 -3.04 6.88
C TYR A 16 -2.88 -3.00 5.47
N GLY A 17 -4.13 -3.45 5.32
CA GLY A 17 -4.86 -3.43 4.07
C GLY A 17 -5.11 -2.02 3.52
N VAL A 18 -5.26 -1.01 4.40
CA VAL A 18 -5.41 0.39 3.98
C VAL A 18 -4.23 0.83 3.11
N TRP A 19 -2.99 0.47 3.47
CA TRP A 19 -1.79 0.86 2.71
C TRP A 19 -1.75 0.25 1.31
N ILE A 20 -2.25 -0.97 1.15
CA ILE A 20 -2.39 -1.65 -0.16
C ILE A 20 -3.32 -0.84 -1.07
N VAL A 21 -4.47 -0.42 -0.54
CA VAL A 21 -5.45 0.38 -1.29
C VAL A 21 -4.87 1.75 -1.65
N ILE A 22 -4.21 2.42 -0.70
CA ILE A 22 -3.57 3.72 -0.93
C ILE A 22 -2.47 3.60 -2.00
N GLY A 23 -1.60 2.59 -1.91
CA GLY A 23 -0.54 2.38 -2.89
C GLY A 23 -1.09 2.15 -4.31
N GLY A 24 -2.14 1.32 -4.43
CA GLY A 24 -2.84 1.13 -5.71
C GLY A 24 -3.46 2.42 -6.25
N TYR A 25 -4.05 3.24 -5.37
CA TYR A 25 -4.64 4.53 -5.73
C TYR A 25 -3.58 5.55 -6.20
N VAL A 26 -2.44 5.64 -5.51
CA VAL A 26 -1.31 6.50 -5.91
C VAL A 26 -0.76 6.06 -7.27
N ALA A 27 -0.56 4.76 -7.48
CA ALA A 27 -0.14 4.24 -8.78
C ALA A 27 -1.15 4.58 -9.89
N GLN A 28 -2.45 4.48 -9.61
CA GLN A 28 -3.50 4.85 -10.56
C GLN A 28 -3.43 6.34 -10.93
N GLN A 29 -3.27 7.24 -9.96
CA GLN A 29 -3.09 8.67 -10.23
C GLN A 29 -1.85 8.95 -11.09
N LYS A 30 -0.79 8.15 -10.92
CA LYS A 30 0.44 8.25 -11.70
C LYS A 30 0.39 7.55 -13.06
N ARG A 31 -0.78 7.01 -13.45
CA ARG A 31 -0.98 6.17 -14.64
C ARG A 31 -0.02 4.97 -14.70
N ARG A 32 0.42 4.50 -13.53
CA ARG A 32 1.22 3.28 -13.36
C ARG A 32 0.30 2.08 -13.14
N SER A 33 0.91 0.89 -13.07
CA SER A 33 0.19 -0.35 -12.82
C SER A 33 -0.36 -0.35 -11.38
N VAL A 34 -1.69 -0.40 -11.25
CA VAL A 34 -2.36 -0.51 -9.94
C VAL A 34 -1.87 -1.72 -9.15
N LYS A 35 -1.50 -2.80 -9.84
CA LYS A 35 -0.93 -4.01 -9.21
C LYS A 35 0.43 -3.75 -8.59
N GLU A 36 1.29 -2.94 -9.24
CA GLU A 36 2.60 -2.55 -8.68
C GLU A 36 2.42 -1.67 -7.44
N GLY A 37 1.53 -0.67 -7.54
CA GLY A 37 1.21 0.21 -6.41
C GLY A 37 0.62 -0.54 -5.21
N ALA A 38 -0.27 -1.50 -5.43
CA ALA A 38 -0.81 -2.34 -4.37
C ALA A 38 0.28 -3.20 -3.72
N LEU A 39 1.19 -3.75 -4.52
CA LEU A 39 2.29 -4.59 -4.05
C LEU A 39 3.30 -3.79 -3.23
N LEU A 40 3.59 -2.54 -3.62
CA LEU A 40 4.37 -1.61 -2.81
C LEU A 40 3.60 -1.17 -1.56
N GLY A 41 2.29 -0.98 -1.64
CA GLY A 41 1.43 -0.71 -0.49
C GLY A 41 1.48 -1.82 0.59
N CYS A 42 1.79 -3.07 0.23
CA CYS A 42 2.04 -4.15 1.20
C CYS A 42 3.28 -3.91 2.07
N LEU A 43 4.22 -3.05 1.67
CA LEU A 43 5.35 -2.64 2.51
C LEU A 43 4.94 -1.55 3.52
N GLY A 44 3.64 -1.24 3.60
CA GLY A 44 3.08 -0.23 4.48
C GLY A 44 3.39 1.19 3.99
N PRO A 45 3.56 2.16 4.90
CA PRO A 45 3.71 3.57 4.54
C PRO A 45 4.95 3.83 3.68
N VAL A 46 6.04 3.10 3.91
CA VAL A 46 7.29 3.27 3.17
C VAL A 46 7.12 2.88 1.70
N GLY A 47 6.41 1.79 1.40
CA GLY A 47 6.20 1.39 0.01
C GLY A 47 5.25 2.31 -0.75
N VAL A 48 4.23 2.83 -0.07
CA VAL A 48 3.39 3.91 -0.64
C VAL A 48 4.24 5.15 -0.94
N LEU A 49 5.18 5.51 -0.06
CA LEU A 49 6.08 6.64 -0.28
C LEU A 49 7.00 6.41 -1.49
N ILE A 50 7.52 5.19 -1.65
CA ILE A 50 8.34 4.81 -2.82
C ILE A 50 7.51 4.95 -4.10
N GLU A 51 6.29 4.41 -4.15
CA GLU A 51 5.38 4.58 -5.31
C GLU A 51 5.09 6.08 -5.56
N ALA A 52 4.91 6.86 -4.49
CA ALA A 52 4.73 8.30 -4.56
C ALA A 52 5.97 9.10 -5.01
N LEU A 53 7.17 8.52 -4.98
CA LEU A 53 8.40 9.12 -5.52
C LEU A 53 8.73 8.66 -6.95
N LEU A 54 8.16 7.53 -7.40
CA LEU A 54 8.37 7.05 -8.77
C LEU A 54 7.83 8.04 -9.82
N PRO A 55 8.48 8.20 -10.97
CA PRO A 55 8.00 9.09 -12.03
C PRO A 55 6.63 8.62 -12.54
N THR A 56 5.82 9.57 -13.02
CA THR A 56 4.57 9.24 -13.70
C THR A 56 4.89 8.58 -15.04
N LYS A 57 4.03 7.69 -15.50
CA LYS A 57 4.23 7.00 -16.79
C LYS A 57 4.27 7.95 -17.99
N ASP A 58 3.61 9.11 -17.88
CA ASP A 58 3.66 10.17 -18.90
C ASP A 58 5.00 10.93 -18.95
N GLN A 59 5.89 10.78 -17.96
CA GLN A 59 7.20 11.43 -17.91
C GLN A 59 8.39 10.49 -18.22
N GLN A 60 8.14 9.25 -18.66
CA GLN A 60 9.15 8.31 -19.14
C GLN A 60 8.94 7.99 -20.61
#